data_AF-A0AAU1ZHF2-F1
#
_entry.id   AF-A0AAU1ZHF2-F1
#
_cell.length_a   1.000
_cell.length_b   1.000
_cell.length_c   1.000
_cell.angle_alpha   90.00
_cell.angle_beta   90.00
_cell.angle_gamma   90.00
#
_symmetry.space_group_name_H-M   'P 1'
#
loop_
_entity.id
_entity.type
_entity.pdbx_description
1 polymer ?
#
loop_
_entity_poly.entity_id
_entity_poly.type
_entity_poly.pdbx_seq_one_letter_code
_entity_poly.pdbx_strand_id
1 'polypeptide(L)'
;MTEELSPEWDGEGLADLHRILMWQLLRFTSSPLSGTTDVRLVRGVLLPPERRGITRVVLWDGRRLERSVAYDVPLVHPRGDNIPWSHLVAALRQVLVHPPAPDDTDPVGIPIADARRHVLDALDQVTFELGDALHASALMLQPEDKPDDRSHLRLDGFLLQDDTTARLYVTAPDTAGPLGLDVSLHDLNGRVRVGNTALMAALPSLVPDELDGNRSPAVDPYAPAGVYDLTHW
;
A
#
# COMPACT_ATOMS: atom_id res chain seq x y z
N MET A 1 -38.15 15.37 -5.52
CA MET A 1 -37.53 14.80 -6.74
C MET A 1 -36.18 14.31 -6.28
N THR A 2 -36.15 13.03 -5.96
CA THR A 2 -35.01 12.31 -5.41
C THR A 2 -34.00 12.18 -6.55
N GLU A 3 -32.85 12.84 -6.43
CA GLU A 3 -31.72 12.56 -7.31
C GLU A 3 -31.25 11.13 -6.99
N GLU A 4 -31.64 10.20 -7.86
CA GLU A 4 -31.03 8.88 -7.94
C GLU A 4 -29.56 9.08 -8.30
N LEU A 5 -28.70 8.80 -7.32
CA LEU A 5 -27.27 8.68 -7.49
C LEU A 5 -26.99 7.62 -8.57
N SER A 6 -26.33 8.01 -9.66
CA SER A 6 -25.85 7.10 -10.70
C SER A 6 -24.84 6.07 -10.14
N PRO A 7 -24.70 4.91 -10.80
CA PRO A 7 -24.31 3.65 -10.18
C PRO A 7 -22.83 3.38 -10.41
N GLU A 8 -21.98 3.36 -9.38
CA GLU A 8 -20.58 3.02 -9.67
C GLU A 8 -20.01 1.83 -8.86
N TRP A 9 -20.48 1.54 -7.64
CA TRP A 9 -20.12 0.29 -6.96
C TRP A 9 -21.28 -0.22 -6.09
N ASP A 10 -21.65 -1.49 -6.27
CA ASP A 10 -22.64 -2.17 -5.43
C ASP A 10 -22.09 -2.46 -4.03
N GLY A 11 -22.87 -3.13 -3.18
CA GLY A 11 -22.42 -3.50 -1.84
C GLY A 11 -21.21 -4.45 -1.84
N GLU A 12 -21.03 -5.23 -2.92
CA GLU A 12 -19.96 -6.20 -3.09
C GLU A 12 -18.62 -5.51 -3.34
N GLY A 13 -18.61 -4.50 -4.22
CA GLY A 13 -17.43 -3.68 -4.47
C GLY A 13 -16.86 -2.96 -3.24
N LEU A 14 -17.73 -2.41 -2.39
CA LEU A 14 -17.32 -1.77 -1.13
C LEU A 14 -16.81 -2.79 -0.11
N ALA A 15 -17.42 -3.98 -0.06
CA ALA A 15 -16.98 -5.05 0.82
C ALA A 15 -15.60 -5.56 0.41
N ASP A 16 -15.32 -5.67 -0.89
CA ASP A 16 -14.01 -6.05 -1.40
C ASP A 16 -12.94 -5.01 -1.11
N LEU A 17 -13.23 -3.72 -1.31
CA LEU A 17 -12.29 -2.66 -0.97
C LEU A 17 -11.97 -2.65 0.54
N HIS A 18 -12.99 -2.82 1.39
CA HIS A 18 -12.79 -2.99 2.83
C HIS A 18 -11.92 -4.21 3.14
N ARG A 19 -12.19 -5.36 2.50
CA ARG A 19 -11.44 -6.61 2.68
C ARG A 19 -9.97 -6.44 2.30
N ILE A 20 -9.69 -5.80 1.16
CA ILE A 20 -8.32 -5.48 0.73
C ILE A 20 -7.66 -4.58 1.78
N LEU A 21 -8.31 -3.47 2.15
CA LEU A 21 -7.76 -2.55 3.14
C LEU A 21 -7.50 -3.23 4.49
N MET A 22 -8.41 -4.09 4.96
CA MET A 22 -8.23 -4.91 6.15
C MET A 22 -6.98 -5.77 6.03
N TRP A 23 -6.80 -6.51 4.94
CA TRP A 23 -5.60 -7.32 4.72
C TRP A 23 -4.31 -6.50 4.69
N GLN A 24 -4.34 -5.31 4.09
CA GLN A 24 -3.19 -4.42 4.08
C GLN A 24 -2.89 -3.87 5.49
N LEU A 25 -3.92 -3.44 6.23
CA LEU A 25 -3.81 -2.95 7.60
C LEU A 25 -3.42 -4.03 8.61
N LEU A 26 -3.80 -5.30 8.37
CA LEU A 26 -3.34 -6.44 9.17
C LEU A 26 -1.81 -6.58 9.15
N ARG A 27 -1.14 -6.23 8.04
CA ARG A 27 0.33 -6.23 7.95
C ARG A 27 0.96 -5.15 8.84
N PHE A 28 0.21 -4.11 9.19
CA PHE A 28 0.58 -3.04 10.11
C PHE A 28 0.13 -3.31 11.57
N THR A 29 -0.23 -4.55 11.90
CA THR A 29 -0.43 -4.97 13.30
C THR A 29 0.89 -5.11 14.06
N SER A 30 1.99 -5.41 13.34
CA SER A 30 3.34 -5.56 13.87
C SER A 30 4.26 -4.37 13.58
N SER A 31 3.84 -3.44 12.71
CA SER A 31 4.58 -2.23 12.34
C SER A 31 3.68 -1.00 12.51
N PRO A 32 4.10 0.03 13.27
CA PRO A 32 3.26 1.19 13.54
C PRO A 32 2.84 1.95 12.29
N LEU A 33 1.64 2.51 12.34
CA LEU A 33 1.16 3.46 11.34
C LEU A 33 1.67 4.89 11.56
N SER A 34 2.39 5.14 12.66
CA SER A 34 2.77 6.49 13.08
C SER A 34 4.28 6.74 13.01
N GLY A 35 4.69 7.80 12.34
CA GLY A 35 6.05 8.36 12.37
C GLY A 35 6.39 9.19 13.62
N THR A 36 5.65 8.99 14.72
CA THR A 36 5.79 9.72 15.99
C THR A 36 6.15 8.79 17.15
N THR A 37 6.64 9.36 18.26
CA THR A 37 7.06 8.65 19.49
C THR A 37 6.01 7.73 20.10
N ASP A 38 4.73 7.98 19.86
CA ASP A 38 3.64 7.09 20.29
C ASP A 38 3.27 6.12 19.16
N VAL A 39 3.87 4.92 19.22
CA VAL A 39 3.57 3.79 18.32
C VAL A 39 2.07 3.47 18.38
N ARG A 40 1.37 3.68 17.26
CA ARG A 40 -0.02 3.24 17.08
C ARG A 40 -0.06 1.99 16.21
N LEU A 41 -0.54 0.88 16.77
CA LEU A 41 -0.73 -0.39 16.08
C LEU A 41 -2.19 -0.53 15.64
N VAL A 42 -2.42 -1.17 14.50
CA VAL A 42 -3.77 -1.57 14.10
C VAL A 42 -4.27 -2.65 15.05
N ARG A 43 -5.36 -2.38 15.76
CA ARG A 43 -6.08 -3.33 16.63
C ARG A 43 -7.26 -3.99 15.92
N GLY A 44 -7.86 -3.30 14.96
CA GLY A 44 -8.99 -3.84 14.20
C GLY A 44 -9.39 -2.95 13.03
N VAL A 45 -10.05 -3.55 12.04
CA VAL A 45 -10.67 -2.85 10.91
C VAL A 45 -12.09 -3.38 10.79
N LEU A 46 -13.09 -2.50 10.89
CA LEU A 46 -14.49 -2.86 11.03
C LEU A 46 -15.33 -2.15 9.96
N LEU A 47 -16.42 -2.79 9.52
CA LEU A 47 -17.47 -2.14 8.74
C LEU A 47 -18.55 -1.63 9.69
N PRO A 48 -18.68 -0.30 9.91
CA PRO A 48 -19.77 0.23 10.69
C PRO A 48 -21.11 -0.01 9.95
N PRO A 49 -22.07 -0.74 10.56
CA PRO A 49 -23.31 -1.13 9.87
C PRO A 49 -24.19 0.06 9.47
N GLU A 50 -24.08 1.17 10.20
CA GLU A 50 -24.88 2.39 10.00
C GLU A 50 -24.34 3.31 8.89
N ARG A 51 -23.15 3.02 8.33
CA ARG A 51 -22.40 3.97 7.52
C ARG A 51 -21.80 3.30 6.27
N ARG A 52 -22.53 3.39 5.15
CA ARG A 52 -22.06 2.91 3.84
C ARG A 52 -20.87 3.74 3.35
N GLY A 53 -19.90 3.07 2.71
CA GLY A 53 -18.72 3.72 2.13
C GLY A 53 -17.69 4.20 3.16
N ILE A 54 -17.81 3.75 4.40
CA ILE A 54 -16.91 4.09 5.50
C ILE A 54 -16.35 2.79 6.09
N THR A 55 -15.07 2.83 6.45
CA THR A 55 -14.40 1.79 7.22
C THR A 55 -13.94 2.38 8.54
N ARG A 56 -13.91 1.57 9.59
CA ARG A 56 -13.46 1.99 10.91
C ARG A 56 -12.13 1.32 11.22
N VAL A 57 -11.08 2.11 11.39
CA VAL A 57 -9.75 1.62 11.79
C VAL A 57 -9.55 1.87 13.28
N VAL A 58 -9.43 0.81 14.06
CA VAL A 58 -9.19 0.86 15.50
C VAL A 58 -7.70 0.79 15.75
N LEU A 59 -7.15 1.80 16.40
CA LEU A 59 -5.73 1.87 16.76
C LEU A 59 -5.52 1.74 18.25
N TRP A 60 -4.42 1.11 18.62
CA TRP A 60 -4.00 0.86 20.00
C TRP A 60 -2.58 1.35 20.25
N ASP A 61 -2.31 1.83 21.46
CA ASP A 61 -0.99 2.35 21.88
C ASP A 61 0.05 1.26 22.20
N GLY A 62 -0.27 -0.02 21.95
CA GLY A 62 0.60 -1.16 22.27
C GLY A 62 0.74 -1.46 23.77
N ARG A 63 0.06 -0.73 24.65
CA ARG A 63 0.18 -0.87 26.11
C ARG A 63 -1.13 -1.27 26.80
N ARG A 64 -2.22 -0.53 26.54
CA ARG A 64 -3.52 -0.74 27.21
C ARG A 64 -4.66 -0.69 26.21
N LEU A 65 -5.43 -1.77 26.09
CA LEU A 65 -6.51 -1.87 25.09
C LEU A 65 -7.58 -0.80 25.29
N GLU A 66 -7.79 -0.33 26.52
CA GLU A 66 -8.74 0.73 26.87
C GLU A 66 -8.36 2.09 26.30
N ARG A 67 -7.10 2.26 25.86
CA ARG A 67 -6.60 3.48 25.19
C ARG A 67 -6.74 3.43 23.67
N SER A 68 -7.55 2.49 23.17
CA SER A 68 -7.82 2.41 21.74
C SER A 68 -8.70 3.56 21.29
N VAL A 69 -8.47 4.01 20.06
CA VAL A 69 -9.31 5.01 19.39
C VAL A 69 -9.65 4.48 18.00
N ALA A 70 -10.91 4.60 17.63
CA ALA A 70 -11.42 4.27 16.31
C ALA A 70 -11.44 5.52 15.42
N TYR A 71 -11.02 5.38 14.17
CA TYR A 71 -11.09 6.42 13.16
C TYR A 71 -12.00 5.97 12.04
N ASP A 72 -13.06 6.72 11.78
CA ASP A 72 -13.92 6.50 10.61
C ASP A 72 -13.24 7.12 9.38
N VAL A 73 -12.94 6.29 8.39
CA VAL A 73 -12.17 6.60 7.17
C VAL A 73 -13.07 6.38 5.95
N PRO A 74 -13.06 7.28 4.94
CA PRO A 74 -13.87 7.11 3.75
C PRO A 74 -13.23 6.06 2.84
N LEU A 75 -14.04 5.20 2.23
CA LEU A 75 -13.61 4.28 1.19
C LEU A 75 -13.80 4.85 -0.22
N VAL A 76 -14.69 5.85 -0.34
CA VAL A 76 -15.11 6.45 -1.61
C VAL A 76 -14.82 7.94 -1.57
N HIS A 77 -14.27 8.45 -2.67
CA HIS A 77 -14.06 9.86 -2.90
C HIS A 77 -15.41 10.57 -3.13
N PRO A 78 -15.60 11.85 -2.77
CA PRO A 78 -16.83 12.59 -3.04
C PRO A 78 -17.27 12.63 -4.52
N ARG A 79 -16.36 12.31 -5.45
CA ARG A 79 -16.64 12.23 -6.90
C ARG A 79 -17.22 10.88 -7.34
N GLY A 80 -17.29 9.87 -6.46
CA GLY A 80 -17.83 8.54 -6.75
C GLY A 80 -16.78 7.43 -6.84
N ASP A 81 -15.51 7.78 -7.08
CA ASP A 81 -14.43 6.81 -7.23
C ASP A 81 -14.01 6.15 -5.91
N ASN A 82 -13.63 4.87 -5.97
CA ASN A 82 -12.96 4.20 -4.86
C ASN A 82 -11.59 4.83 -4.60
N ILE A 83 -11.25 5.01 -3.33
CA ILE A 83 -9.93 5.49 -2.94
C ILE A 83 -8.98 4.28 -2.91
N PRO A 84 -7.84 4.30 -3.62
CA PRO A 84 -6.89 3.19 -3.58
C PRO A 84 -6.42 2.93 -2.15
N TRP A 85 -6.33 1.65 -1.76
CA TRP A 85 -5.93 1.28 -0.39
C TRP A 85 -4.57 1.89 0.01
N SER A 86 -3.63 2.02 -0.94
CA SER A 86 -2.31 2.59 -0.68
C SER A 86 -2.39 4.08 -0.31
N HIS A 87 -3.30 4.80 -0.96
CA HIS A 87 -3.58 6.19 -0.67
C HIS A 87 -4.32 6.33 0.67
N LEU A 88 -5.26 5.42 0.97
CA LEU A 88 -5.92 5.39 2.28
C LEU A 88 -4.95 5.16 3.43
N VAL A 89 -4.02 4.21 3.28
CA VAL A 89 -3.00 3.93 4.29
C VAL A 89 -2.10 5.15 4.49
N ALA A 90 -1.57 5.72 3.40
CA ALA A 90 -0.69 6.88 3.48
C ALA A 90 -1.39 8.14 4.05
N ALA A 91 -2.61 8.43 3.59
CA ALA A 91 -3.43 9.52 4.13
C ALA A 91 -3.73 9.29 5.62
N LEU A 92 -4.05 8.05 6.03
CA LEU A 92 -4.26 7.73 7.43
C LEU A 92 -2.99 7.98 8.26
N ARG A 93 -1.80 7.59 7.79
CA ARG A 93 -0.53 7.89 8.50
C ARG A 93 -0.34 9.40 8.69
N GLN A 94 -0.62 10.21 7.67
CA GLN A 94 -0.53 11.66 7.75
C GLN A 94 -1.53 12.24 8.77
N VAL A 95 -2.79 11.79 8.74
CA VAL A 95 -3.81 12.23 9.71
C VAL A 95 -3.40 11.89 11.14
N LEU A 96 -2.75 10.75 11.36
CA LEU A 96 -2.32 10.31 12.69
C LEU A 96 -1.15 11.10 13.28
N VAL A 97 -0.48 11.97 12.52
CA VAL A 97 0.49 12.93 13.07
C VAL A 97 -0.22 13.94 13.98
N HIS A 98 -1.43 14.35 13.60
CA HIS A 98 -2.30 15.25 14.36
C HIS A 98 -3.72 14.68 14.38
N PRO A 99 -3.96 13.60 15.15
CA PRO A 99 -5.21 12.86 15.06
C PRO A 99 -6.40 13.72 15.51
N PRO A 100 -7.54 13.64 14.81
CA PRO A 100 -8.76 14.30 15.25
C PRO A 100 -9.18 13.77 16.63
N ALA A 101 -9.74 14.67 17.45
CA ALA A 101 -10.26 14.29 18.76
C ALA A 101 -11.51 13.41 18.60
N PRO A 102 -11.66 12.35 19.42
CA PRO A 102 -12.89 11.58 19.47
C PRO A 102 -14.08 12.45 19.93
N ASP A 103 -15.21 12.30 19.24
CA ASP A 103 -16.46 13.00 19.53
C ASP A 103 -17.65 12.06 19.72
N ASP A 104 -17.45 10.74 19.50
CA ASP A 104 -18.46 9.71 19.66
C ASP A 104 -17.85 8.45 20.30
N THR A 105 -18.66 7.42 20.57
CA THR A 105 -18.23 6.15 21.12
C THR A 105 -19.03 5.01 20.49
N ASP A 106 -18.35 3.94 20.09
CA ASP A 106 -19.00 2.81 19.47
C ASP A 106 -19.79 1.95 20.49
N PRO A 107 -20.65 1.02 20.03
CA PRO A 107 -21.44 0.18 20.93
C PRO A 107 -20.64 -0.69 21.90
N VAL A 108 -19.33 -0.89 21.67
CA VAL A 108 -18.44 -1.65 22.56
C VAL A 108 -17.56 -0.74 23.42
N GLY A 109 -17.81 0.57 23.42
CA GLY A 109 -17.16 1.54 24.29
C GLY A 109 -15.85 2.12 23.76
N ILE A 110 -15.53 1.95 22.47
CA ILE A 110 -14.31 2.52 21.86
C ILE A 110 -14.61 3.94 21.39
N PRO A 111 -13.84 4.96 21.85
CA PRO A 111 -13.97 6.32 21.35
C PRO A 111 -13.76 6.39 19.83
N ILE A 112 -14.64 7.10 19.13
CA ILE A 112 -14.58 7.27 17.67
C ILE A 112 -14.26 8.73 17.36
N ALA A 113 -13.33 8.94 16.42
CA ALA A 113 -13.11 10.22 15.77
C ALA A 113 -13.50 10.13 14.29
N ASP A 114 -14.28 11.10 13.79
CA ASP A 114 -14.57 11.23 12.37
C ASP A 114 -13.35 11.78 11.60
N ALA A 115 -12.58 10.89 10.98
CA ALA A 115 -11.39 11.23 10.23
C ALA A 115 -11.66 11.53 8.74
N ARG A 116 -12.92 11.47 8.28
CA ARG A 116 -13.24 11.49 6.84
C ARG A 116 -12.72 12.72 6.13
N ARG A 117 -13.02 13.91 6.65
CA ARG A 117 -12.56 15.16 6.06
C ARG A 117 -11.04 15.27 6.05
N HIS A 118 -10.39 14.90 7.15
CA HIS A 118 -8.93 14.92 7.27
C HIS A 118 -8.26 13.98 6.27
N VAL A 119 -8.82 12.78 6.07
CA VAL A 119 -8.32 11.83 5.08
C VAL A 119 -8.52 12.37 3.66
N LEU A 120 -9.70 12.90 3.34
CA LEU A 120 -9.97 13.47 2.01
C LEU A 120 -9.05 14.65 1.69
N ASP A 121 -8.86 15.57 2.65
CA ASP A 121 -7.95 16.71 2.51
C ASP A 121 -6.48 16.24 2.32
N ALA A 122 -6.10 15.12 2.95
CA ALA A 122 -4.77 14.52 2.82
C ALA A 122 -4.54 13.85 1.45
N LEU A 123 -5.58 13.33 0.78
CA LEU A 123 -5.42 12.65 -0.51
C LEU A 123 -4.85 13.55 -1.61
N ASP A 124 -5.18 14.85 -1.59
CA ASP A 124 -4.68 15.81 -2.57
C ASP A 124 -3.17 16.09 -2.45
N GLN A 125 -2.56 15.80 -1.29
CA GLN A 125 -1.14 16.02 -0.98
C GLN A 125 -0.53 14.82 -0.28
N VAL A 126 -1.00 13.61 -0.63
CA VAL A 126 -0.57 12.40 0.06
C VAL A 126 0.93 12.19 -0.14
N THR A 127 1.62 11.97 0.98
CA THR A 127 3.05 11.65 1.02
C THR A 127 3.17 10.18 1.32
N PHE A 128 3.90 9.49 0.46
CA PHE A 128 4.21 8.08 0.63
C PHE A 128 5.55 7.91 1.33
N GLU A 129 5.67 6.82 2.08
CA GLU A 129 6.94 6.38 2.67
C GLU A 129 7.59 5.31 1.78
N LEU A 130 8.91 5.10 1.91
CA LEU A 130 9.64 4.07 1.15
C LEU A 130 9.00 2.68 1.30
N GLY A 131 8.45 2.39 2.48
CA GLY A 131 7.72 1.14 2.74
C GLY A 131 6.49 0.97 1.83
N ASP A 132 5.80 2.06 1.47
CA ASP A 132 4.64 2.00 0.56
C ASP A 132 5.06 1.66 -0.87
N ALA A 133 6.17 2.23 -1.33
CA ALA A 133 6.72 1.95 -2.65
C ALA A 133 7.16 0.49 -2.81
N LEU A 134 7.87 -0.03 -1.79
CA LEU A 134 8.31 -1.43 -1.74
C LEU A 134 7.13 -2.39 -1.66
N HIS A 135 6.18 -2.11 -0.78
CA HIS A 135 5.00 -2.95 -0.58
C HIS A 135 4.10 -3.00 -1.82
N ALA A 136 3.90 -1.86 -2.49
CA ALA A 136 3.19 -1.83 -3.77
C ALA A 136 3.92 -2.62 -4.87
N SER A 137 5.25 -2.53 -4.92
CA SER A 137 6.06 -3.32 -5.87
C SER A 137 5.91 -4.83 -5.60
N ALA A 138 5.89 -5.25 -4.33
CA ALA A 138 5.68 -6.64 -3.96
C ALA A 138 4.32 -7.18 -4.40
N LEU A 139 3.25 -6.40 -4.24
CA LEU A 139 1.91 -6.81 -4.66
C LEU A 139 1.78 -6.97 -6.18
N MET A 140 2.47 -6.16 -6.97
CA MET A 140 2.45 -6.29 -8.44
C MET A 140 3.20 -7.54 -8.93
N LEU A 141 4.22 -7.96 -8.20
CA LEU A 141 5.10 -9.08 -8.56
C LEU A 141 4.77 -10.39 -7.83
N GLN A 142 3.67 -10.42 -7.07
CA GLN A 142 3.16 -11.62 -6.42
C GLN A 142 1.65 -11.73 -6.66
N PRO A 143 1.21 -12.40 -7.74
CA PRO A 143 -0.21 -12.64 -7.95
C PRO A 143 -0.77 -13.52 -6.83
N GLU A 144 -1.79 -13.05 -6.10
CA GLU A 144 -2.39 -13.76 -4.96
C GLU A 144 -3.04 -15.10 -5.35
N ASP A 145 -3.34 -15.32 -6.62
CA ASP A 145 -4.23 -16.41 -7.05
C ASP A 145 -3.54 -17.75 -7.34
N LYS A 146 -2.22 -17.83 -7.52
CA LYS A 146 -1.55 -19.11 -7.84
C LYS A 146 -0.09 -19.19 -7.35
N PRO A 147 0.15 -19.65 -6.11
CA PRO A 147 1.51 -19.82 -5.58
C PRO A 147 2.38 -20.81 -6.36
N ASP A 148 1.78 -21.75 -7.11
CA ASP A 148 2.50 -22.75 -7.91
C ASP A 148 2.69 -22.35 -9.38
N ASP A 149 2.20 -21.18 -9.79
CA ASP A 149 2.33 -20.73 -11.18
C ASP A 149 3.72 -20.16 -11.46
N ARG A 150 4.61 -21.04 -11.92
CA ARG A 150 5.99 -20.68 -12.33
C ARG A 150 6.05 -19.97 -13.67
N SER A 151 4.92 -19.68 -14.31
CA SER A 151 4.87 -18.96 -15.60
C SER A 151 4.94 -17.44 -15.45
N HIS A 152 4.97 -16.92 -14.22
CA HIS A 152 5.00 -15.49 -13.93
C HIS A 152 6.28 -15.06 -13.22
N LEU A 153 6.60 -13.77 -13.36
CA LEU A 153 7.59 -13.11 -12.51
C LEU A 153 7.17 -13.18 -11.05
N ARG A 154 8.12 -13.54 -10.19
CA ARG A 154 7.93 -13.60 -8.74
C ARG A 154 8.96 -12.73 -8.06
N LEU A 155 8.52 -11.84 -7.16
CA LEU A 155 9.43 -11.16 -6.24
C LEU A 155 9.87 -12.13 -5.13
N ASP A 156 11.18 -12.38 -5.04
CA ASP A 156 11.77 -13.22 -3.99
C ASP A 156 12.31 -12.38 -2.81
N GLY A 157 12.60 -11.10 -3.04
CA GLY A 157 13.05 -10.18 -2.00
C GLY A 157 13.37 -8.79 -2.53
N PHE A 158 13.82 -7.90 -1.65
CA PHE A 158 14.32 -6.58 -2.02
C PHE A 158 15.47 -6.15 -1.12
N LEU A 159 16.28 -5.20 -1.60
CA LEU A 159 17.32 -4.53 -0.83
C LEU A 159 17.39 -3.06 -1.24
N LEU A 160 17.27 -2.14 -0.27
CA LEU A 160 17.56 -0.73 -0.51
C LEU A 160 19.05 -0.57 -0.83
N GLN A 161 19.36 0.00 -1.99
CA GLN A 161 20.73 0.36 -2.36
C GLN A 161 21.10 1.70 -1.71
N ASP A 162 20.14 2.62 -1.68
CA ASP A 162 20.19 3.90 -0.99
C ASP A 162 18.75 4.34 -0.61
N ASP A 163 18.56 5.61 -0.25
CA ASP A 163 17.26 6.18 0.11
C ASP A 163 16.35 6.46 -1.09
N THR A 164 16.84 6.29 -2.32
CA THR A 164 16.09 6.55 -3.57
C THR A 164 15.95 5.33 -4.48
N THR A 165 16.79 4.31 -4.31
CA THR A 165 16.85 3.13 -5.18
C THR A 165 16.69 1.83 -4.39
N ALA A 166 15.86 0.92 -4.90
CA ALA A 166 15.78 -0.45 -4.41
C ALA A 166 16.21 -1.44 -5.49
N ARG A 167 16.96 -2.48 -5.08
CA ARG A 167 17.11 -3.71 -5.86
C ARG A 167 15.96 -4.64 -5.54
N LEU A 168 15.20 -5.03 -6.55
CA LEU A 168 14.19 -6.09 -6.47
C LEU A 168 14.81 -7.39 -6.96
N TYR A 169 14.75 -8.44 -6.14
CA TYR A 169 15.20 -9.78 -6.54
C TYR A 169 14.01 -10.54 -7.10
N VAL A 170 14.09 -10.88 -8.38
CA VAL A 170 12.98 -11.53 -9.08
C VAL A 170 13.42 -12.84 -9.71
N THR A 171 12.56 -13.85 -9.61
CA THR A 171 12.65 -15.08 -10.41
C THR A 171 11.68 -14.96 -11.58
N ALA A 172 12.16 -15.24 -12.79
CA ALA A 172 11.34 -15.30 -13.98
C ALA A 172 11.37 -16.72 -14.59
N PRO A 173 10.35 -17.09 -15.39
CA PRO A 173 10.42 -18.28 -16.22
C PRO A 173 11.72 -18.28 -17.06
N ASP A 174 12.32 -19.45 -17.23
CA ASP A 174 13.46 -19.68 -18.13
C ASP A 174 14.77 -18.94 -17.78
N THR A 175 14.84 -18.26 -16.64
CA THR A 175 16.09 -17.68 -16.11
C THR A 175 16.93 -18.71 -15.37
N ALA A 176 18.26 -18.62 -15.50
CA ALA A 176 19.20 -19.54 -14.84
C ALA A 176 19.30 -19.32 -13.31
N GLY A 177 18.62 -18.32 -12.77
CA GLY A 177 18.58 -17.96 -11.37
C GLY A 177 17.95 -16.57 -11.15
N PRO A 178 17.89 -16.08 -9.90
CA PRO A 178 17.34 -14.77 -9.59
C PRO A 178 18.07 -13.63 -10.31
N LEU A 179 17.30 -12.64 -10.75
CA LEU A 179 17.75 -11.39 -11.34
C LEU A 179 17.63 -10.26 -10.31
N GLY A 180 18.52 -9.26 -10.40
CA GLY A 180 18.43 -8.03 -9.62
C GLY A 180 17.95 -6.89 -10.51
N LEU A 181 16.87 -6.22 -10.14
CA LEU A 181 16.33 -5.07 -10.86
C LEU A 181 16.46 -3.82 -9.98
N ASP A 182 17.36 -2.92 -10.33
CA ASP A 182 17.51 -1.64 -9.62
C ASP A 182 16.43 -0.68 -10.12
N VAL A 183 15.55 -0.24 -9.22
CA VAL A 183 14.40 0.62 -9.54
C VAL A 183 14.41 1.88 -8.69
N SER A 184 14.05 3.01 -9.30
CA SER A 184 13.83 4.26 -8.57
C SER A 184 12.53 4.17 -7.76
N LEU A 185 12.62 4.52 -6.47
CA LEU A 185 11.51 4.67 -5.54
C LEU A 185 10.94 6.10 -5.56
N HIS A 186 11.59 7.04 -6.26
CA HIS A 186 11.18 8.44 -6.33
C HIS A 186 10.76 8.85 -7.74
N ASP A 187 9.83 9.80 -7.83
CA ASP A 187 9.50 10.50 -9.06
C ASP A 187 10.54 11.59 -9.40
N LEU A 188 10.37 12.25 -10.54
CA LEU A 188 11.26 13.31 -11.02
C LEU A 188 11.33 14.54 -10.10
N ASN A 189 10.36 14.69 -9.19
CA ASN A 189 10.31 15.77 -8.20
C ASN A 189 10.90 15.34 -6.85
N GLY A 190 11.46 14.13 -6.75
CA GLY A 190 12.02 13.57 -5.52
C GLY A 190 10.96 13.10 -4.53
N ARG A 191 9.70 12.93 -4.93
CA ARG A 191 8.65 12.35 -4.07
C ARG A 191 8.63 10.84 -4.19
N VAL A 192 8.39 10.15 -3.09
CA VAL A 192 8.22 8.69 -3.11
C VAL A 192 7.06 8.30 -4.02
N ARG A 193 7.31 7.41 -4.97
CA ARG A 193 6.36 6.88 -5.93
C ARG A 193 5.84 5.53 -5.45
N VAL A 194 4.53 5.37 -5.31
CA VAL A 194 3.91 4.08 -4.93
C VAL A 194 3.70 3.21 -6.13
N GLY A 195 4.48 2.13 -6.19
CA GLY A 195 4.47 1.18 -7.29
C GLY A 195 4.97 1.86 -8.56
N ASN A 196 6.07 1.39 -9.14
CA ASN A 196 6.40 1.80 -10.50
C ASN A 196 5.44 1.08 -11.47
N THR A 197 4.15 1.43 -11.47
CA THR A 197 3.08 0.66 -12.12
C THR A 197 3.36 0.41 -13.60
N ALA A 198 3.93 1.42 -14.29
CA ALA A 198 4.33 1.29 -15.69
C ALA A 198 5.46 0.28 -15.88
N LEU A 199 6.53 0.37 -15.08
CA LEU A 199 7.60 -0.63 -15.12
C LEU A 199 7.09 -2.00 -14.73
N MET A 200 6.37 -2.13 -13.61
CA MET A 200 5.87 -3.40 -13.11
C MET A 200 4.92 -4.08 -14.09
N ALA A 201 4.12 -3.32 -14.84
CA ALA A 201 3.29 -3.84 -15.93
C ALA A 201 4.10 -4.29 -17.15
N ALA A 202 5.23 -3.63 -17.43
CA ALA A 202 6.11 -3.98 -18.55
C ALA A 202 7.10 -5.11 -18.22
N LEU A 203 7.47 -5.29 -16.95
CA LEU A 203 8.48 -6.26 -16.50
C LEU A 203 8.23 -7.69 -17.04
N PRO A 204 7.02 -8.26 -17.02
CA PRO A 204 6.78 -9.60 -17.56
C PRO A 204 7.20 -9.77 -19.03
N SER A 205 7.12 -8.71 -19.83
CA SER A 205 7.53 -8.72 -21.23
C SER A 205 9.01 -8.40 -21.42
N LEU A 206 9.61 -7.62 -20.52
CA LEU A 206 11.01 -7.19 -20.62
C LEU A 206 11.99 -8.26 -20.19
N VAL A 207 11.66 -8.98 -19.11
CA VAL A 207 12.57 -9.93 -18.47
C VAL A 207 12.98 -11.10 -19.37
N PRO A 208 12.10 -11.67 -20.21
CA PRO A 208 12.48 -12.78 -21.10
C PRO A 208 13.46 -12.41 -22.23
N ASP A 209 13.31 -11.22 -22.84
CA ASP A 209 13.94 -10.96 -24.15
C ASP A 209 14.66 -9.59 -24.30
N GLU A 210 14.44 -8.62 -23.40
CA GLU A 210 14.80 -7.21 -23.66
C GLU A 210 15.63 -6.51 -22.57
N LEU A 211 15.99 -7.21 -21.48
CA LEU A 211 16.73 -6.62 -20.37
C LEU A 211 18.21 -6.29 -20.68
N ASP A 212 18.82 -6.94 -21.68
CA ASP A 212 20.26 -6.87 -21.93
C ASP A 212 20.78 -5.44 -22.18
N GLY A 213 19.96 -4.55 -22.72
CA GLY A 213 20.31 -3.14 -22.94
C GLY A 213 20.56 -2.35 -21.65
N ASN A 214 20.00 -2.82 -20.52
CA ASN A 214 20.08 -2.18 -19.20
C ASN A 214 20.97 -2.95 -18.23
N ARG A 215 21.79 -3.89 -18.73
CA ARG A 215 22.63 -4.72 -17.87
C ARG A 215 23.65 -3.87 -17.11
N SER A 216 23.58 -3.96 -15.78
CA SER A 216 24.52 -3.30 -14.87
C SER A 216 25.82 -4.11 -14.75
N PRO A 217 26.97 -3.45 -14.56
CA PRO A 217 28.23 -4.13 -14.25
C PRO A 217 28.28 -4.68 -12.81
N ALA A 218 27.27 -4.41 -11.98
CA ALA A 218 27.23 -4.88 -10.60
C ALA A 218 27.23 -6.41 -10.51
N VAL A 219 28.03 -6.93 -9.58
CA VAL A 219 28.08 -8.36 -9.25
C VAL A 219 27.43 -8.56 -7.90
N ASP A 220 26.32 -9.29 -7.87
CA ASP A 220 25.54 -9.54 -6.66
C ASP A 220 25.36 -11.05 -6.47
N PRO A 221 25.83 -11.63 -5.34
CA PRO A 221 25.67 -13.05 -5.07
C PRO A 221 24.21 -13.50 -4.93
N TYR A 222 23.27 -12.58 -4.64
CA TYR A 222 21.84 -12.86 -4.56
C TYR A 222 21.12 -12.75 -5.91
N ALA A 223 21.79 -12.23 -6.94
CA ALA A 223 21.29 -12.12 -8.32
C ALA A 223 22.28 -12.72 -9.34
N PRO A 224 22.52 -14.04 -9.30
CA PRO A 224 23.54 -14.70 -10.13
C PRO A 224 23.24 -14.63 -11.64
N ALA A 225 21.97 -14.42 -12.03
CA ALA A 225 21.60 -14.25 -13.43
C ALA A 225 21.90 -12.84 -13.98
N GLY A 226 22.27 -11.90 -13.10
CA GLY A 226 22.68 -10.54 -13.46
C GLY A 226 21.85 -9.47 -12.75
N VAL A 227 22.41 -8.26 -12.75
CA VAL A 227 21.76 -7.04 -12.26
C VAL A 227 21.46 -6.13 -13.45
N TYR A 228 20.31 -5.47 -13.41
CA TYR A 228 19.82 -4.57 -14.46
C TYR A 228 19.40 -3.25 -13.84
N ASP A 229 19.84 -2.15 -14.44
CA ASP A 229 19.54 -0.79 -13.99
C ASP A 229 18.30 -0.26 -14.72
N LEU A 230 17.20 -0.16 -13.99
CA LEU A 230 15.91 0.34 -14.46
C LEU A 230 15.51 1.63 -13.71
N THR A 231 16.48 2.35 -13.15
CA THR A 231 16.25 3.58 -12.40
C THR A 231 15.68 4.72 -13.26
N HIS A 232 15.94 4.67 -14.58
CA HIS A 232 15.48 5.65 -15.56
C HIS A 232 14.29 5.20 -16.43
N TRP A 233 13.62 4.11 -16.04
CA TRP A 233 12.46 3.56 -16.76
C TRP A 233 11.17 4.37 -16.56
#